data_AF-A0A3R5Z0T9-F1
#
_entry.id   AF-A0A3R5Z0T9-F1
#
_cell.length_a   1.000
_cell.length_b   1.000
_cell.length_c   1.000
_cell.angle_alpha   90.00
_cell.angle_beta   90.00
_cell.angle_gamma   90.00
#
_symmetry.space_group_name_H-M   'P 1'
#
loop_
_entity.id
_entity.type
_entity.pdbx_description
1 polymer ?
#
loop_
_entity_poly.entity_id
_entity_poly.type
_entity_poly.pdbx_seq_one_letter_code
_entity_poly.pdbx_strand_id
1 'polypeptide(L)'
;MKFHVYIQPGAKKSGYAGEFDGKAKIKVAAPPVEGAANDAVVRFFAKTLKLPKSAVRICAGGLSRHKTLEIDAELSESEILEAIRRRS
;
A
#
# COMPACT_ATOMS: atom_id res chain seq x y z
N MET A 1 1.38 -12.81 5.26
CA MET A 1 2.67 -12.13 5.46
C MET A 1 2.46 -10.65 5.78
N LYS A 2 3.32 -10.00 6.59
CA LYS A 2 3.17 -8.57 6.97
C LYS A 2 4.17 -7.69 6.22
N PHE A 3 3.72 -6.56 5.69
CA PHE A 3 4.52 -5.61 4.91
C PHE A 3 4.28 -4.18 5.41
N HIS A 4 5.36 -3.44 5.65
CA HIS A 4 5.31 -2.11 6.26
C HIS A 4 5.55 -1.02 5.21
N VAL A 5 4.61 -0.07 5.12
CA VAL A 5 4.69 1.01 4.13
C VAL A 5 4.31 2.36 4.70
N TYR A 6 4.84 3.40 4.07
CA TYR A 6 4.46 4.77 4.34
C TYR A 6 3.48 5.26 3.27
N ILE A 7 2.27 5.63 3.69
CA ILE A 7 1.18 6.08 2.82
C ILE A 7 1.08 7.60 2.86
N GLN A 8 1.19 8.22 1.69
CA GLN A 8 0.92 9.63 1.48
C GLN A 8 -0.41 9.80 0.74
N PRO A 9 -1.51 10.13 1.45
CA PRO A 9 -2.81 10.40 0.82
C PRO A 9 -2.81 11.75 0.08
N GLY A 10 -3.87 12.00 -0.71
CA GLY A 10 -4.07 13.28 -1.41
C GLY A 10 -3.26 13.44 -2.71
N ALA A 11 -2.72 12.36 -3.26
CA ALA A 11 -2.00 12.43 -4.53
C ALA A 11 -2.95 12.42 -5.74
N LYS A 12 -2.58 13.07 -6.85
CA LYS A 12 -3.35 13.01 -8.11
C LYS A 12 -3.40 11.60 -8.72
N LYS A 13 -2.37 10.79 -8.49
CA LYS A 13 -2.26 9.40 -8.97
C LYS A 13 -1.63 8.53 -7.88
N SER A 14 -2.12 7.29 -7.78
CA SER A 14 -1.53 6.28 -6.88
C SER A 14 -0.29 5.65 -7.50
N GLY A 15 0.80 5.52 -6.74
CA GLY A 15 2.04 4.94 -7.24
C GLY A 15 3.15 4.89 -6.18
N TYR A 16 4.27 4.29 -6.56
CA TYR A 16 5.51 4.38 -5.78
C TYR A 16 6.01 5.84 -5.79
N ALA A 17 6.54 6.28 -4.66
CA ALA A 17 7.07 7.64 -4.49
C ALA A 17 8.43 7.64 -3.77
N GLY A 18 9.18 6.54 -3.92
CA GLY A 18 10.49 6.36 -3.30
C GLY A 18 10.43 5.64 -1.97
N GLU A 19 11.48 5.82 -1.20
CA GLU A 19 11.59 5.31 0.17
C GLU A 19 11.49 6.48 1.15
N PHE A 20 10.88 6.25 2.30
CA PHE A 20 10.79 7.22 3.39
C PHE A 20 11.01 6.49 4.70
N ASP A 21 12.00 6.95 5.47
CA ASP A 21 12.31 6.37 6.78
C ASP A 21 12.63 4.86 6.71
N GLY A 22 13.37 4.44 5.67
CA GLY A 22 13.71 3.03 5.42
C GLY A 22 12.53 2.15 4.97
N LYS A 23 11.39 2.74 4.57
CA LYS A 23 10.18 2.01 4.14
C LYS A 23 9.68 2.50 2.79
N ALA A 24 9.06 1.61 2.02
CA ALA A 24 8.46 1.97 0.74
C ALA A 24 7.38 3.05 0.93
N LYS A 25 7.57 4.19 0.27
CA LYS A 25 6.64 5.32 0.26
C LYS A 25 5.69 5.19 -0.92
N ILE A 26 4.41 5.06 -0.62
CA ILE A 26 3.33 4.94 -1.59
C ILE A 26 2.48 6.20 -1.52
N LYS A 27 2.34 6.90 -2.64
CA LYS A 27 1.34 7.95 -2.79
C LYS A 27 0.04 7.30 -3.22
N VAL A 28 -1.09 7.66 -2.61
CA VAL A 28 -2.41 7.16 -3.01
C VAL A 28 -3.35 8.32 -3.30
N ALA A 29 -4.09 8.18 -4.40
CA ALA A 29 -5.23 9.03 -4.69
C ALA A 29 -6.39 8.59 -3.81
N ALA A 30 -6.47 9.19 -2.62
CA ALA A 30 -7.54 8.97 -1.66
C ALA A 30 -8.20 10.31 -1.33
N PRO A 31 -9.53 10.43 -1.38
CA PRO A 31 -10.24 11.60 -0.86
C PRO A 31 -9.97 11.77 0.65
N PRO A 32 -10.08 12.99 1.19
CA PRO A 32 -9.86 13.30 2.60
C PRO A 32 -11.06 12.88 3.47
N VAL A 33 -11.62 11.70 3.23
CA VAL A 33 -12.71 11.11 4.01
C VAL A 33 -12.17 9.94 4.82
N GLU A 34 -12.77 9.73 6.00
CA GLU A 34 -12.35 8.67 6.90
C GLU A 34 -12.45 7.29 6.23
N GLY A 35 -11.38 6.49 6.33
CA GLY A 35 -11.31 5.17 5.69
C GLY A 35 -10.97 5.14 4.19
N ALA A 36 -11.06 6.24 3.44
CA ALA A 36 -10.71 6.22 2.01
C ALA A 36 -9.23 5.93 1.75
N ALA A 37 -8.33 6.36 2.63
CA ALA A 37 -6.93 6.00 2.55
C ALA A 37 -6.70 4.50 2.81
N ASN A 38 -7.60 3.81 3.49
CA ASN A 38 -7.50 2.35 3.70
C ASN A 38 -7.90 1.62 2.41
N ASP A 39 -9.07 1.97 1.86
CA ASP A 39 -9.57 1.38 0.61
C ASP A 39 -8.62 1.64 -0.57
N ALA A 40 -8.10 2.86 -0.70
CA ALA A 40 -7.16 3.20 -1.76
C ALA A 40 -5.86 2.37 -1.70
N VAL A 41 -5.35 2.09 -0.49
CA VAL A 41 -4.17 1.24 -0.30
C VAL A 41 -4.50 -0.19 -0.66
N VAL A 42 -5.57 -0.77 -0.11
CA VAL A 42 -5.98 -2.15 -0.43
C VAL A 42 -6.17 -2.32 -1.94
N ARG A 43 -6.85 -1.38 -2.61
CA ARG A 43 -7.01 -1.39 -4.07
C ARG A 43 -5.70 -1.28 -4.82
N PHE A 44 -4.78 -0.41 -4.38
CA PHE A 44 -3.48 -0.24 -5.01
C PHE A 44 -2.67 -1.53 -4.97
N PHE A 45 -2.57 -2.18 -3.80
CA PHE A 45 -1.83 -3.42 -3.63
C PHE A 45 -2.50 -4.59 -4.35
N ALA A 46 -3.81 -4.77 -4.19
CA ALA A 46 -4.57 -5.81 -4.89
C ALA A 46 -4.37 -5.73 -6.42
N LYS A 47 -4.45 -4.52 -7.00
CA LYS A 47 -4.25 -4.31 -8.45
C LYS A 47 -2.79 -4.50 -8.88
N THR A 48 -1.83 -4.26 -7.99
CA THR A 48 -0.39 -4.34 -8.30
C THR A 48 0.12 -5.76 -8.23
N LEU A 49 -0.30 -6.49 -7.21
CA LEU A 49 0.03 -7.90 -7.00
C LEU A 49 -0.90 -8.84 -7.76
N LYS A 50 -1.92 -8.31 -8.46
CA LYS A 50 -2.98 -9.09 -9.14
C LYS A 50 -3.68 -10.07 -8.19
N LEU A 51 -3.88 -9.63 -6.94
CA LEU A 51 -4.52 -10.41 -5.89
C LEU A 51 -5.96 -9.92 -5.65
N PRO A 52 -6.86 -10.78 -5.13
CA PRO A 52 -8.17 -10.34 -4.69
C PRO A 52 -8.05 -9.38 -3.51
N LYS A 53 -9.01 -8.46 -3.36
CA LYS A 53 -9.02 -7.49 -2.23
C LYS A 53 -9.04 -8.18 -0.86
N SER A 54 -9.63 -9.38 -0.77
CA SER A 54 -9.66 -10.18 0.45
C SER A 54 -8.27 -10.63 0.91
N ALA A 55 -7.32 -10.78 -0.02
CA ALA A 55 -5.94 -11.16 0.28
C ALA A 55 -5.08 -9.99 0.76
N VAL A 56 -5.59 -8.75 0.79
CA VAL A 56 -4.86 -7.59 1.29
C VAL A 56 -5.66 -6.92 2.40
N ARG A 57 -5.13 -6.94 3.62
CA ARG A 57 -5.74 -6.29 4.78
C ARG A 57 -4.79 -5.32 5.45
N ILE A 58 -5.33 -4.35 6.17
CA ILE A 58 -4.53 -3.45 7.01
C ILE A 58 -4.64 -3.98 8.44
N CYS A 59 -3.55 -4.48 9.00
CA CYS A 59 -3.51 -4.95 10.38
C CYS A 59 -3.30 -3.81 11.38
N ALA A 60 -2.55 -2.76 10.99
CA ALA A 60 -2.25 -1.65 11.89
C ALA A 60 -2.02 -0.34 11.12
N GLY A 61 -2.16 0.79 11.82
CA GLY A 61 -1.93 2.12 11.25
C GLY A 61 -3.13 2.70 10.51
N GLY A 62 -4.37 2.35 10.87
CA GLY A 62 -5.58 2.88 10.24
C GLY A 62 -5.72 4.41 10.31
N LEU A 63 -5.16 5.02 11.37
CA LEU A 63 -5.14 6.47 11.61
C LEU A 63 -3.77 7.11 11.30
N SER A 64 -2.76 6.30 10.98
CA SER A 64 -1.38 6.73 10.80
C SER A 64 -0.96 6.65 9.32
N ARG A 65 0.05 7.43 8.95
CA ARG A 65 0.68 7.32 7.62
C ARG A 65 1.50 6.04 7.47
N HIS A 66 2.02 5.51 8.57
CA HIS A 66 2.65 4.20 8.59
C HIS A 66 1.57 3.13 8.68
N LYS A 67 1.50 2.25 7.68
CA LYS A 67 0.54 1.14 7.65
C LYS A 67 1.26 -0.20 7.62
N THR A 68 0.72 -1.14 8.38
CA THR A 68 1.08 -2.55 8.30
C THR A 68 0.01 -3.27 7.50
N LEU A 69 0.38 -3.73 6.31
CA LEU A 69 -0.46 -4.52 5.44
C LEU A 69 -0.19 -6.00 5.69
N GLU A 70 -1.24 -6.78 5.75
CA GLU A 70 -1.18 -8.23 5.70
C GLU A 70 -1.58 -8.67 4.30
N ILE A 71 -0.66 -9.34 3.62
CA ILE A 71 -0.83 -9.88 2.29
C ILE A 71 -0.85 -11.41 2.42
N ASP A 72 -1.98 -12.00 2.04
CA ASP A 72 -2.22 -13.43 2.03
C ASP A 72 -1.86 -13.97 0.63
N ALA A 73 -0.56 -14.11 0.38
CA ALA A 73 -0.01 -14.67 -0.85
C ALA A 73 1.40 -15.21 -0.60
N GLU A 74 1.84 -16.15 -1.45
CA GLU A 74 3.19 -16.67 -1.49
C GLU A 74 4.14 -15.69 -2.20
N LEU A 75 4.23 -14.46 -1.68
CA LEU A 75 5.06 -13.38 -2.23
C LEU A 75 6.06 -12.90 -1.19
N SER A 76 7.33 -12.81 -1.57
CA SER A 76 8.39 -12.25 -0.73
C SER A 76 8.35 -10.71 -0.69
N GLU A 77 9.01 -10.09 0.29
CA GLU A 77 9.06 -8.61 0.41
C GLU A 77 9.66 -7.97 -0.84
N SER A 78 10.70 -8.60 -1.40
CA SER A 78 11.35 -8.16 -2.63
C SER A 78 10.41 -8.17 -3.84
N GLU A 79 9.60 -9.22 -4.00
CA GLU A 79 8.61 -9.33 -5.09
C GLU A 79 7.55 -8.23 -4.98
N ILE A 80 7.07 -7.98 -3.77
CA ILE A 80 6.09 -6.92 -3.49
C ILE A 80 6.70 -5.55 -3.81
N LEU A 81 7.93 -5.31 -3.34
CA LEU A 81 8.64 -4.06 -3.59
C LEU A 81 8.88 -3.83 -5.08
N GLU A 82 9.28 -4.87 -5.81
CA GLU A 82 9.49 -4.81 -7.25
C GLU A 82 8.19 -4.54 -8.01
N ALA A 83 7.10 -5.24 -7.65
CA ALA A 83 5.79 -5.01 -8.26
C ALA A 83 5.29 -3.57 -8.05
N ILE A 84 5.53 -3.00 -6.87
CA ILE A 84 5.20 -1.61 -6.56
C ILE A 84 6.08 -0.64 -7.34
N ARG A 85 7.39 -0.89 -7.43
CA ARG A 85 8.35 -0.06 -8.19
C ARG A 85 7.98 0.01 -9.68
N ARG A 86 7.44 -1.07 -10.25
CA ARG A 86 6.90 -1.10 -11.63
C ARG A 86 5.71 -0.15 -11.83
N ARG A 87 5.11 0.38 -10.76
CA ARG A 87 3.91 1.24 -10.79
C ARG A 87 4.17 2.66 -10.29
N SER A 88 5.31 3.23 -10.67
CA SER A 88 5.76 4.59 -10.30
C SER A 88 5.11 5.72 -11.10
#